data_AF-A0A1M4UCJ7-F1
#
_entry.id   AF-A0A1M4UCJ7-F1
#
_cell.length_a   1.000
_cell.length_b   1.000
_cell.length_c   1.000
_cell.angle_alpha   90.00
_cell.angle_beta   90.00
_cell.angle_gamma   90.00
#
_symmetry.space_group_name_H-M   'P 1'
#
loop_
_entity.id
_entity.type
_entity.pdbx_description
1 polymer ?
#
loop_
_entity_poly.entity_id
_entity_poly.type
_entity_poly.pdbx_seq_one_letter_code
_entity_poly.pdbx_strand_id
1 'polypeptide(L)' 'MAINFDHTILAAHDSHASAVFLTQVLGLPEPRRWGPFDMVVADNNP' A
#
# COMPACT_ATOMS: atom_id res chain seq x y z
N MET A 1 -21.19 -11.02 -10.18
CA MET A 1 -20.45 -10.03 -9.36
C MET A 1 -19.14 -10.68 -8.98
N ALA A 2 -18.01 -10.16 -9.46
CA ALA A 2 -16.69 -10.72 -9.11
C ALA A 2 -16.28 -10.22 -7.73
N ILE A 3 -15.75 -11.11 -6.88
CA ILE A 3 -15.19 -10.76 -5.58
C ILE A 3 -13.73 -10.40 -5.81
N ASN A 4 -13.32 -9.21 -5.39
CA ASN A 4 -11.95 -8.73 -5.52
C ASN A 4 -11.29 -8.58 -4.15
N PHE A 5 -9.98 -8.72 -4.12
CA PHE A 5 -9.18 -8.35 -2.96
C PHE A 5 -9.10 -6.82 -2.89
N ASP A 6 -9.57 -6.24 -1.80
CA ASP A 6 -9.60 -4.77 -1.66
C ASP A 6 -8.29 -4.23 -1.07
N HIS A 7 -7.89 -4.74 0.10
CA HIS A 7 -6.65 -4.31 0.77
C HIS A 7 -6.15 -5.36 1.77
N THR A 8 -4.88 -5.21 2.16
CA THR A 8 -4.26 -5.96 3.27
C THR A 8 -3.54 -5.01 4.23
N ILE A 9 -3.32 -5.45 5.47
CA ILE A 9 -2.49 -4.76 6.44
C ILE A 9 -1.15 -5.50 6.55
N LEU A 10 -0.05 -4.77 6.37
CA LEU A 10 1.30 -5.28 6.56
C LEU A 10 1.87 -4.79 7.89
N ALA A 11 2.31 -5.71 8.73
CA ALA A 11 3.07 -5.34 9.93
C ALA A 11 4.48 -4.88 9.53
N ALA A 12 4.88 -3.71 10.00
CA ALA A 12 6.19 -3.13 9.74
C ALA A 12 6.72 -2.45 11.01
N HIS A 13 8.04 -2.46 11.21
CA HIS A 13 8.68 -1.74 12.31
C HIS A 13 8.57 -0.22 12.14
N ASP A 14 8.69 0.26 10.91
CA ASP A 14 8.41 1.64 10.50
C ASP A 14 7.49 1.57 9.28
N SER A 15 6.21 1.91 9.48
CA SER A 15 5.19 1.84 8.43
C SER A 15 5.45 2.85 7.31
N HIS A 16 5.97 4.02 7.64
CA HIS A 16 6.17 5.09 6.68
C HIS A 16 7.37 4.79 5.76
N ALA A 17 8.51 4.43 6.35
CA ALA A 17 9.70 4.05 5.58
C ALA A 17 9.43 2.83 4.69
N SER A 18 8.66 1.85 5.19
CA SER A 18 8.28 0.67 4.42
C SER A 18 7.34 1.01 3.25
N ALA A 19 6.38 1.92 3.46
CA ALA A 19 5.47 2.37 2.41
C ALA A 19 6.21 3.13 1.30
N VAL A 20 7.14 4.03 1.66
CA VAL A 20 8.00 4.75 0.70
C VAL A 20 8.88 3.78 -0.09
N PHE A 21 9.47 2.79 0.58
CA PHE A 21 10.25 1.75 -0.09
C PHE A 21 9.39 1.01 -1.12
N LEU A 22 8.18 0.60 -0.74
CA LEU A 22 7.30 -0.17 -1.62
C LEU A 22 6.87 0.65 -2.86
N THR A 23 6.58 1.95 -2.69
CA THR A 23 6.19 2.81 -3.82
C THR A 23 7.35 3.03 -4.78
N GLN A 24 8.58 3.21 -4.27
CA GLN A 24 9.77 3.35 -5.10
C GLN A 24 10.07 2.08 -5.91
N VAL A 25 10.01 0.90 -5.27
CA VAL A 25 10.27 -0.38 -5.92
C VAL A 25 9.25 -0.69 -7.01
N LEU A 26 7.98 -0.35 -6.77
CA LEU A 26 6.88 -0.64 -7.69
C LEU A 26 6.58 0.49 -8.67
N GLY A 27 7.29 1.63 -8.60
CA GLY A 27 7.02 2.80 -9.45
C GLY A 27 5.65 3.44 -9.18
N LEU A 28 5.14 3.33 -7.96
CA LEU A 28 3.84 3.85 -7.55
C LEU A 28 3.97 5.29 -7.00
N PRO A 29 2.85 6.05 -6.96
CA PRO A 29 2.83 7.35 -6.29
C PRO A 29 3.19 7.25 -4.80
N GLU A 30 3.60 8.38 -4.21
CA GLU A 30 3.89 8.50 -2.77
C GLU A 30 2.75 7.96 -1.89
N PRO A 31 3.07 7.29 -0.77
CA PRO A 31 2.07 6.72 0.10
C PRO A 31 1.22 7.81 0.76
N ARG A 32 -0.05 7.48 1.03
CA ARG A 32 -1.01 8.41 1.64
C ARG A 32 -1.35 7.97 3.06
N ARG A 33 -1.55 8.93 3.97
CA ARG A 33 -1.98 8.62 5.33
C ARG A 33 -3.48 8.29 5.35
N TRP A 34 -3.85 7.14 5.91
CA TRP A 34 -5.24 6.76 6.16
C TRP A 34 -5.40 6.22 7.57
N GLY A 35 -5.87 7.08 8.48
CA GLY A 35 -5.89 6.76 9.91
C GLY A 35 -4.48 6.41 10.42
N PRO A 36 -4.30 5.24 11.06
CA PRO A 36 -2.99 4.81 11.56
C PRO A 36 -2.07 4.24 10.47
N PHE A 37 -2.54 4.10 9.22
CA PHE A 37 -1.82 3.41 8.15
C PHE A 37 -1.14 4.36 7.17
N ASP A 38 0.03 3.96 6.67
CA ASP A 38 0.65 4.50 5.46
C ASP A 38 0.20 3.64 4.27
N MET A 39 -0.79 4.12 3.53
CA MET A 39 -1.45 3.38 2.46
C MET A 39 -0.67 3.48 1.16
N VAL A 40 -0.32 2.32 0.60
CA VAL A 40 0.17 2.17 -0.78
C VAL A 40 -0.97 1.63 -1.63
N VAL A 41 -1.27 2.31 -2.74
CA VAL A 41 -2.27 1.85 -3.69
C VAL A 41 -1.55 1.11 -4.81
N ALA A 42 -1.65 -0.22 -4.80
CA ALA A 42 -1.18 -1.08 -5.88
C ALA A 42 -2.35 -1.39 -6.83
N ASP A 43 -2.05 -1.59 -8.11
CA ASP A 43 -3.06 -2.00 -9.07
C ASP A 43 -3.41 -3.47 -8.89
N ASN A 44 -4.70 -3.77 -8.89
CA ASN A 44 -5.25 -5.12 -8.80
C ASN A 44 -5.87 -5.45 -10.16
N ASN A 45 -5.04 -5.46 -11.21
CA ASN A 45 -5.50 -5.82 -12.55
C ASN A 45 -5.89 -7.32 -12.55
N PRO A 46 -7.07 -7.69 -13.11
CA PRO A 46 -7.48 -9.09 -13.22
C PRO A 46 -6.60 -9.93 -14.15
#